data_AF-A0A0M2HGX0-F1
#
_entry.id   AF-A0A0M2HGX0-F1
#
_cell.length_a   1.000
_cell.length_b   1.000
_cell.length_c   1.000
_cell.angle_alpha   90.00
_cell.angle_beta   90.00
_cell.angle_gamma   90.00
#
_symmetry.space_group_name_H-M   'P 1'
#
loop_
_entity.id
_entity.type
_entity.pdbx_description
1 polymer ?
#
loop_
_entity_poly.entity_id
_entity_poly.type
_entity_poly.pdbx_seq_one_letter_code
_entity_poly.pdbx_strand_id
1 'polypeptide(L)'
;MADDEYEGGPDHLAEKMEALDEQLAEQRAETLRAGLADYDLDDEDAALLAGITMGEDGIQFMPALPVVAIVGRPNVGKSALVNRILGRREAVVEDTPGVTRDRVTYKAEWNDRRFTLVDTGGWEPDARGIDRSVAAQAEVAIDLSDVVLFVVDAMVGSTSTDEHVVRMLRKSGKPVFLVANKVDDARQEPEAAVLWNLGLGEPHPVSAIHGRGVADLLDAVLKKLPEISAVAKQEIGGPRRVAILGRPNVGKSSLLNKAAGEERVVVNDLAGTTRDPVDEIVELGGKLWRFVDTAGIRRRVHMAQGADFYASLRTSAALEKAEVAVVVLDVSESISEQDVRIIDLVLESGRALVLAFNKWDRLNDDDLENQDRRRYLEREIEQDLAHVAWAPRVNISAKTGRHLDKLVPALETSLENWDRRIPTGKFNAFLAELVAEHPHPLRGGKQPRILFGTQASTRPPTFVLFTTGFLDPGYRRFIQRRLRELYEFEGTPIVINMRVREKRQR
;
A
#
# COMPACT_ATOMS: atom_id res chain seq x y z
N MET A 1 24.35 -43.80 -14.83
CA MET A 1 25.15 -42.64 -15.28
C MET A 1 25.19 -41.73 -14.08
N ALA A 2 26.39 -41.46 -13.56
CA ALA A 2 26.58 -40.82 -12.27
C ALA A 2 26.00 -39.39 -12.28
N ASP A 3 25.20 -39.09 -11.26
CA ASP A 3 24.96 -37.71 -10.83
C ASP A 3 26.30 -37.19 -10.29
N ASP A 4 27.02 -36.43 -11.11
CA ASP A 4 28.12 -35.61 -10.64
C ASP A 4 27.51 -34.46 -9.81
N GLU A 5 27.26 -34.71 -8.52
CA GLU A 5 27.18 -33.65 -7.51
C GLU A 5 28.57 -33.02 -7.42
N TYR A 6 28.77 -31.98 -8.22
CA TYR A 6 29.94 -31.13 -8.14
C TYR A 6 29.89 -30.36 -6.82
N GLU A 7 30.75 -30.73 -5.86
CA GLU A 7 31.02 -29.93 -4.66
C GLU A 7 31.62 -28.59 -5.10
N GLY A 8 30.77 -27.56 -5.20
CA GLY A 8 31.20 -26.20 -5.47
C GLY A 8 32.24 -25.77 -4.44
N GLY A 9 33.30 -25.10 -4.90
CA GLY A 9 34.32 -24.52 -4.04
C GLY A 9 33.72 -23.55 -2.99
N PRO A 10 34.52 -23.10 -2.01
CA PRO A 10 34.03 -22.25 -0.93
C PRO A 10 33.27 -21.03 -1.48
N ASP A 11 32.07 -20.82 -0.94
CA ASP A 11 31.17 -19.75 -1.33
C ASP A 11 31.67 -18.40 -0.80
N HIS A 12 32.44 -17.69 -1.64
CA HIS A 12 32.98 -16.37 -1.33
C HIS A 12 32.09 -15.22 -1.82
N LEU A 13 30.85 -15.50 -2.26
CA LEU A 13 30.01 -14.48 -2.88
C LEU A 13 29.72 -13.33 -1.92
N ALA A 14 29.41 -13.62 -0.65
CA ALA A 14 29.15 -12.61 0.36
C ALA A 14 30.38 -11.71 0.60
N GLU A 15 31.57 -12.31 0.76
CA GLU A 15 32.83 -11.58 0.96
C GLU A 15 33.16 -10.68 -0.24
N LYS A 16 32.98 -11.17 -1.47
CA LYS A 16 33.20 -10.39 -2.70
C LYS A 16 32.21 -9.23 -2.82
N MET A 17 30.96 -9.43 -2.41
CA MET A 17 29.93 -8.38 -2.42
C MET A 17 30.18 -7.32 -1.34
N GLU A 18 30.71 -7.71 -0.18
CA GLU A 18 31.09 -6.77 0.88
C GLU A 18 32.34 -5.94 0.51
N ALA A 19 33.29 -6.54 -0.20
CA ALA A 19 34.50 -5.86 -0.70
C ALA A 19 34.28 -5.03 -1.99
N LEU A 20 33.05 -4.95 -2.49
CA LEU A 20 32.72 -4.29 -3.75
C LEU A 20 32.83 -2.76 -3.64
N ASP A 21 33.59 -2.14 -4.55
CA ASP A 21 33.55 -0.69 -4.74
C ASP A 21 32.22 -0.27 -5.38
N GLU A 22 31.38 0.41 -4.61
CA GLU A 22 30.04 0.85 -5.00
C GLU A 22 30.06 1.82 -6.19
N GLN A 23 31.04 2.73 -6.26
CA GLN A 23 31.14 3.68 -7.37
C GLN A 23 31.49 2.95 -8.67
N LEU A 24 32.41 2.00 -8.61
CA LEU A 24 32.78 1.18 -9.76
C LEU A 24 31.62 0.27 -10.19
N ALA A 25 30.87 -0.28 -9.24
CA ALA A 25 29.70 -1.10 -9.51
C ALA A 25 28.61 -0.32 -10.25
N GLU A 26 28.36 0.93 -9.82
CA GLU A 26 27.38 1.80 -10.47
C GLU A 26 27.82 2.19 -11.89
N GLN A 27 29.09 2.58 -12.09
CA GLN A 27 29.65 2.87 -13.42
C GLN A 27 29.53 1.66 -14.38
N ARG A 28 29.77 0.45 -13.88
CA ARG A 28 29.59 -0.78 -14.66
C ARG A 28 28.12 -0.99 -15.03
N ALA A 29 27.19 -0.77 -14.09
CA ALA A 29 25.77 -0.89 -14.35
C ALA A 29 25.28 0.14 -15.38
N GLU A 30 25.76 1.38 -15.34
CA GLU A 30 25.49 2.39 -16.37
C GLU A 30 25.97 1.95 -17.75
N THR A 31 27.16 1.35 -17.82
CA THR A 31 27.72 0.83 -19.08
C THR A 31 26.87 -0.33 -19.62
N LEU A 32 26.46 -1.28 -18.77
CA LEU A 32 25.58 -2.38 -19.14
C LEU A 32 24.21 -1.89 -19.62
N ARG A 33 23.64 -0.89 -18.93
CA ARG A 33 22.38 -0.24 -19.32
C ARG A 33 22.52 0.43 -20.69
N ALA A 34 23.58 1.19 -20.93
CA ALA A 34 23.82 1.83 -22.23
C ALA A 34 23.91 0.80 -23.36
N GLY A 35 24.51 -0.37 -23.09
CA GLY A 35 24.57 -1.50 -24.01
C GLY A 35 23.20 -2.11 -24.39
N LEU A 36 22.13 -1.83 -23.63
CA LEU A 36 20.77 -2.26 -24.00
C LEU A 36 20.23 -1.51 -25.23
N ALA A 37 20.76 -0.34 -25.59
CA ALA A 37 20.33 0.40 -26.77
C ALA A 37 20.59 -0.35 -28.10
N ASP A 38 21.51 -1.32 -28.09
CA ASP A 38 21.79 -2.23 -29.21
C ASP A 38 20.71 -3.30 -29.42
N TYR A 39 19.75 -3.42 -28.49
CA TYR A 39 18.65 -4.38 -28.51
C TYR A 39 17.32 -3.69 -28.74
N ASP A 40 16.32 -4.45 -29.17
CA ASP A 40 14.99 -3.92 -29.35
C ASP A 40 14.27 -3.76 -28.00
N LEU A 41 14.00 -2.51 -27.62
CA LEU A 41 13.33 -2.12 -26.38
C LEU A 41 11.94 -1.58 -26.73
N ASP A 42 10.91 -2.08 -26.06
CA ASP A 42 9.57 -1.51 -26.16
C ASP A 42 9.43 -0.27 -25.25
N ASP A 43 8.32 0.45 -25.40
CA ASP A 43 8.06 1.69 -24.64
C ASP A 43 7.92 1.44 -23.13
N GLU A 44 7.39 0.27 -22.72
CA GLU A 44 7.29 -0.10 -21.30
C GLU A 44 8.67 -0.29 -20.67
N ASP A 45 9.58 -0.90 -21.41
CA ASP A 45 10.94 -1.16 -20.97
C ASP A 45 11.78 0.10 -20.89
N ALA A 46 11.60 1.02 -21.84
CA ALA A 46 12.21 2.34 -21.81
C ALA A 46 11.76 3.13 -20.57
N ALA A 47 10.46 3.10 -20.26
CA ALA A 47 9.90 3.73 -19.07
C ALA A 47 10.42 3.10 -17.77
N LEU A 48 10.49 1.77 -17.73
CA LEU A 48 11.05 1.03 -16.59
C LEU A 48 12.51 1.43 -16.34
N LEU A 49 13.34 1.45 -17.39
CA LEU A 49 14.76 1.81 -17.31
C LEU A 49 14.97 3.26 -16.90
N ALA A 50 14.13 4.19 -17.38
CA ALA A 50 14.15 5.59 -17.00
C ALA A 50 13.74 5.81 -15.53
N GLY A 51 12.81 5.02 -14.98
CA GLY A 51 12.41 5.11 -13.57
C GLY A 51 13.48 4.67 -12.56
N ILE A 52 14.53 3.96 -13.02
CA ILE A 52 15.58 3.39 -12.16
C ILE A 52 16.75 4.38 -11.92
N THR A 53 16.84 5.49 -12.66
CA THR A 53 17.97 6.45 -12.59
C THR A 53 18.03 7.31 -11.32
N MET A 54 17.23 7.05 -10.28
CA MET A 54 17.12 7.90 -9.08
C MET A 54 17.96 7.48 -7.85
N GLY A 55 18.93 6.57 -7.99
CA GLY A 55 19.93 6.32 -6.93
C GLY A 55 19.41 5.58 -5.67
N GLU A 56 20.28 5.45 -4.66
CA GLU A 56 20.13 4.60 -3.46
C GLU A 56 18.93 4.92 -2.56
N ASP A 57 18.30 6.09 -2.70
CA ASP A 57 17.05 6.44 -1.99
C ASP A 57 15.81 5.85 -2.68
N GLY A 58 15.92 4.61 -3.15
CA GLY A 58 14.95 3.91 -3.97
C GLY A 58 13.71 3.41 -3.23
N ILE A 59 13.18 4.20 -2.30
CA ILE A 59 11.75 4.22 -2.05
C ILE A 59 11.16 5.06 -3.18
N GLN A 60 10.46 4.44 -4.13
CA GLN A 60 9.52 5.20 -4.94
C GLN A 60 8.41 5.65 -3.99
N PHE A 61 8.61 6.81 -3.36
CA PHE A 61 7.54 7.53 -2.72
C PHE A 61 6.55 7.80 -3.85
N MET A 62 5.35 7.22 -3.78
CA MET A 62 4.26 7.80 -4.57
C MET A 62 4.24 9.28 -4.17
N PRO A 63 4.42 10.22 -5.11
CA PRO A 63 4.44 11.62 -4.78
C PRO A 63 3.17 11.89 -3.99
N ALA A 64 3.32 12.55 -2.83
CA ALA A 64 2.17 12.84 -1.98
C ALA A 64 1.15 13.56 -2.86
N LEU A 65 0.04 12.88 -3.14
CA LEU A 65 -0.91 13.35 -4.14
C LEU A 65 -1.36 14.73 -3.70
N PRO A 66 -1.34 15.72 -4.61
CA PRO A 66 -1.71 17.07 -4.25
C PRO A 66 -3.13 17.09 -3.69
N VAL A 67 -3.33 17.88 -2.63
CA VAL A 67 -4.56 17.85 -1.83
C VAL A 67 -5.42 19.06 -2.18
N VAL A 68 -6.66 18.79 -2.60
CA VAL A 68 -7.69 19.79 -2.89
C VAL A 68 -8.74 19.74 -1.79
N ALA A 69 -8.84 20.80 -0.98
CA ALA A 69 -9.87 20.90 0.06
C ALA A 69 -11.14 21.57 -0.48
N ILE A 70 -12.31 21.02 -0.16
CA ILE A 70 -13.60 21.63 -0.46
C ILE A 70 -14.16 22.22 0.84
N VAL A 71 -14.24 23.55 0.89
CA VAL A 71 -14.64 24.35 2.04
C VAL A 71 -15.89 25.15 1.67
N GLY A 72 -16.84 25.36 2.58
CA GLY A 72 -18.04 26.16 2.31
C GLY A 72 -19.24 25.69 3.13
N ARG A 73 -20.19 26.57 3.46
CA ARG A 73 -21.28 26.32 4.44
C ARG A 73 -22.09 25.02 4.23
N PRO A 74 -22.90 24.54 5.18
CA PRO A 74 -23.84 23.44 4.89
C PRO A 74 -24.75 23.80 3.71
N ASN A 75 -25.22 22.78 3.01
CA ASN A 75 -26.23 22.91 1.96
C ASN A 75 -25.85 23.77 0.73
N VAL A 76 -24.59 24.22 0.63
CA VAL A 76 -24.04 24.85 -0.58
C VAL A 76 -23.73 23.84 -1.70
N GLY A 77 -23.88 22.53 -1.42
CA GLY A 77 -23.72 21.45 -2.40
C GLY A 77 -22.30 20.87 -2.52
N LYS A 78 -21.48 20.95 -1.45
CA LYS A 78 -20.12 20.35 -1.40
C LYS A 78 -20.12 18.87 -1.75
N SER A 79 -20.93 18.05 -1.08
CA SER A 79 -20.93 16.59 -1.31
C SER A 79 -21.45 16.21 -2.69
N ALA A 80 -22.33 17.03 -3.28
CA ALA A 80 -22.72 16.87 -4.68
C ALA A 80 -21.55 17.14 -5.62
N LEU A 81 -20.73 18.16 -5.33
CA LEU A 81 -19.53 18.49 -6.11
C LEU A 81 -18.46 17.40 -5.97
N VAL A 82 -18.24 16.88 -4.75
CA VAL A 82 -17.37 15.73 -4.47
C VAL A 82 -17.77 14.54 -5.34
N ASN A 83 -19.03 14.12 -5.29
CA ASN A 83 -19.54 13.00 -6.07
C ASN A 83 -19.37 13.21 -7.58
N ARG A 84 -19.54 14.45 -8.04
CA ARG A 84 -19.36 14.80 -9.45
C ARG A 84 -17.91 14.63 -9.88
N ILE A 85 -16.96 15.10 -9.07
CA ILE A 85 -15.52 15.00 -9.35
C ILE A 85 -15.06 13.53 -9.33
N LEU A 86 -15.61 12.70 -8.45
CA LEU A 86 -15.20 11.30 -8.32
C LEU A 86 -15.71 10.38 -9.44
N GLY A 87 -16.70 10.80 -10.25
CA GLY A 87 -17.26 9.99 -11.33
C GLY A 87 -18.04 8.74 -10.89
N ARG A 88 -18.14 8.47 -9.57
CA ARG A 88 -18.84 7.35 -8.94
C ARG A 88 -19.57 7.79 -7.68
N ARG A 89 -20.71 7.17 -7.36
CA ARG A 89 -21.53 7.46 -6.15
C ARG A 89 -20.89 6.84 -4.89
N GLU A 90 -19.74 7.36 -4.45
CA GLU A 90 -19.11 6.94 -3.18
C GLU A 90 -19.48 7.84 -1.99
N ALA A 91 -19.82 9.12 -2.18
CA ALA A 91 -20.34 9.95 -1.09
C ALA A 91 -21.85 9.74 -0.97
N VAL A 92 -22.27 9.10 0.13
CA VAL A 92 -23.69 8.93 0.47
C VAL A 92 -24.36 10.31 0.56
N VAL A 93 -25.20 10.62 -0.43
CA VAL A 93 -26.13 11.75 -0.40
C VAL A 93 -27.30 11.32 0.47
N GLU A 94 -27.24 11.62 1.75
CA GLU A 94 -28.41 11.58 2.63
C GLU A 94 -28.71 13.00 3.09
N ASP A 95 -29.83 13.54 2.61
CA ASP A 95 -30.38 14.87 2.94
C ASP A 95 -31.04 14.89 4.33
N THR A 96 -30.43 14.25 5.34
CA THR A 96 -30.98 14.26 6.72
C THR A 96 -30.08 15.13 7.62
N PRO A 97 -30.55 16.32 8.04
CA PRO A 97 -29.82 17.18 8.99
C PRO A 97 -29.63 16.46 10.34
N GLY A 98 -28.46 16.61 10.98
CA GLY A 98 -28.20 16.05 12.32
C GLY A 98 -27.11 14.97 12.46
N VAL A 99 -26.19 14.80 11.51
CA VAL A 99 -24.99 13.97 11.69
C VAL A 99 -23.73 14.79 11.38
N THR A 100 -23.01 15.16 12.44
CA THR A 100 -21.66 15.72 12.39
C THR A 100 -20.71 14.71 11.75
N ARG A 101 -20.53 14.79 10.43
CA ARG A 101 -19.58 13.93 9.70
C ARG A 101 -18.21 14.59 9.68
N ASP A 102 -17.27 13.95 10.36
CA ASP A 102 -15.83 14.23 10.27
C ASP A 102 -15.32 14.12 8.82
N ARG A 103 -14.22 14.83 8.57
CA ARG A 103 -13.58 15.09 7.27
C ARG A 103 -13.39 13.81 6.46
N VAL A 104 -13.93 13.79 5.23
CA VAL A 104 -13.84 12.62 4.34
C VAL A 104 -12.85 12.89 3.22
N THR A 105 -11.91 11.96 3.02
CA THR A 105 -10.86 12.06 2.00
C THR A 105 -11.14 11.07 0.87
N TYR A 106 -11.03 11.52 -0.37
CA TYR A 106 -11.31 10.72 -1.57
C TYR A 106 -10.15 10.82 -2.56
N LYS A 107 -9.85 9.74 -3.28
CA LYS A 107 -8.89 9.78 -4.40
C LYS A 107 -9.62 10.13 -5.68
N ALA A 108 -9.15 11.16 -6.38
CA ALA A 108 -9.72 11.64 -7.62
C ALA A 108 -8.68 11.62 -8.75
N GLU A 109 -9.15 11.52 -9.99
CA GLU A 109 -8.33 11.52 -11.19
C GLU A 109 -9.03 12.38 -12.26
N TRP A 110 -8.29 13.30 -12.87
CA TRP A 110 -8.77 14.14 -13.98
C TRP A 110 -7.63 14.35 -14.99
N ASN A 111 -7.87 14.06 -16.27
CA ASN A 111 -6.86 14.13 -17.36
C ASN A 111 -5.53 13.45 -16.98
N ASP A 112 -5.60 12.18 -16.55
CA ASP A 112 -4.47 11.35 -16.09
C ASP A 112 -3.70 11.90 -14.87
N ARG A 113 -4.20 12.98 -14.25
CA ARG A 113 -3.62 13.58 -13.05
C ARG A 113 -4.39 13.16 -11.81
N ARG A 114 -3.69 12.49 -10.88
CA ARG A 114 -4.25 12.04 -9.61
C ARG A 114 -4.09 13.09 -8.52
N PHE A 115 -5.10 13.24 -7.69
CA PHE A 115 -5.10 14.16 -6.55
C PHE A 115 -6.03 13.64 -5.44
N THR A 116 -5.86 14.20 -4.26
CA THR A 116 -6.65 13.86 -3.08
C THR A 116 -7.69 14.96 -2.84
N LEU A 117 -8.96 14.59 -2.70
CA LEU A 117 -10.05 15.51 -2.40
C LEU A 117 -10.44 15.39 -0.92
N VAL A 118 -10.48 16.50 -0.19
CA VAL A 118 -10.88 16.52 1.23
C VAL A 118 -12.18 17.31 1.37
N ASP A 119 -13.27 16.65 1.75
CA ASP A 119 -14.54 17.30 2.11
C ASP A 119 -14.51 17.65 3.61
N THR A 120 -14.64 18.94 3.92
CA THR A 120 -14.62 19.42 5.31
C THR A 120 -15.96 19.28 6.04
N GLY A 121 -16.97 18.68 5.40
CA GLY A 121 -18.31 18.55 5.96
C GLY A 121 -19.10 19.86 5.96
N GLY A 122 -20.41 19.78 6.18
CA GLY A 122 -21.27 20.95 6.42
C GLY A 122 -21.17 21.42 7.87
N TRP A 123 -20.70 22.64 8.08
CA TRP A 123 -20.64 23.33 9.38
C TRP A 123 -22.04 23.74 9.89
N GLU A 124 -22.69 22.92 10.72
CA GLU A 124 -23.97 23.29 11.34
C GLU A 124 -23.79 24.45 12.36
N PRO A 125 -24.60 25.53 12.27
CA PRO A 125 -24.67 26.54 13.32
C PRO A 125 -25.61 26.04 14.43
N ASP A 126 -25.05 25.51 15.52
CA ASP A 126 -25.85 25.23 16.72
C ASP A 126 -25.82 26.42 17.69
N ALA A 127 -26.92 26.61 18.44
CA ALA A 127 -27.34 27.87 19.06
C ALA A 127 -26.47 28.41 20.23
N ARG A 128 -25.20 27.99 20.38
CA ARG A 128 -24.29 28.47 21.43
C ARG A 128 -22.84 28.59 20.93
N GLY A 129 -22.51 29.70 20.27
CA GLY A 129 -21.12 30.11 19.99
C GLY A 129 -20.52 29.51 18.71
N ILE A 130 -20.88 30.12 17.57
CA ILE A 130 -20.81 29.56 16.21
C ILE A 130 -19.46 29.82 15.50
N ASP A 131 -18.73 30.88 15.83
CA ASP A 131 -17.63 31.33 14.96
C ASP A 131 -16.29 30.57 15.15
N ARG A 132 -15.98 30.06 16.34
CA ARG A 132 -14.66 29.46 16.63
C ARG A 132 -14.50 28.03 16.10
N SER A 133 -15.52 27.18 16.23
CA SER A 133 -15.45 25.79 15.75
C SER A 133 -15.46 25.72 14.21
N VAL A 134 -16.21 26.62 13.57
CA VAL A 134 -16.30 26.78 12.11
C VAL A 134 -14.97 27.30 11.55
N ALA A 135 -14.39 28.32 12.16
CA ALA A 135 -13.07 28.81 11.80
C ALA A 135 -12.01 27.69 11.94
N ALA A 136 -12.00 26.97 13.05
CA ALA A 136 -11.01 25.91 13.30
C ALA A 136 -11.07 24.79 12.24
N GLN A 137 -12.25 24.34 11.83
CA GLN A 137 -12.36 23.31 10.79
C GLN A 137 -11.85 23.82 9.41
N ALA A 138 -12.01 25.11 9.12
CA ALA A 138 -11.58 25.72 7.85
C ALA A 138 -10.08 25.93 7.88
N GLU A 139 -9.54 26.39 9.00
CA GLU A 139 -8.11 26.55 9.25
C GLU A 139 -7.36 25.24 8.98
N VAL A 140 -7.81 24.15 9.58
CA VAL A 140 -7.12 22.86 9.42
C VAL A 140 -7.25 22.32 7.98
N ALA A 141 -8.36 22.59 7.28
CA ALA A 141 -8.52 22.16 5.90
C ALA A 141 -7.67 22.97 4.92
N ILE A 142 -7.59 24.27 5.18
CA ILE A 142 -6.69 25.17 4.50
C ILE A 142 -5.26 24.69 4.74
N ASP A 143 -4.83 24.44 5.98
CA ASP A 143 -3.47 24.02 6.33
C ASP A 143 -3.03 22.72 5.65
N LEU A 144 -3.95 21.75 5.52
CA LEU A 144 -3.67 20.43 4.94
C LEU A 144 -3.87 20.34 3.42
N SER A 145 -4.21 21.42 2.73
CA SER A 145 -4.44 21.42 1.26
C SER A 145 -3.40 22.23 0.49
N ASP A 146 -3.13 21.83 -0.75
CA ASP A 146 -2.34 22.64 -1.70
C ASP A 146 -3.22 23.69 -2.38
N VAL A 147 -4.49 23.35 -2.60
CA VAL A 147 -5.49 24.21 -3.24
C VAL A 147 -6.82 24.11 -2.50
N VAL A 148 -7.53 25.22 -2.37
CA VAL A 148 -8.85 25.26 -1.74
C VAL A 148 -9.94 25.61 -2.74
N LEU A 149 -10.99 24.81 -2.80
CA LEU A 149 -12.27 25.13 -3.44
C LEU A 149 -13.21 25.70 -2.40
N PHE A 150 -13.48 27.00 -2.48
CA PHE A 150 -14.44 27.66 -1.59
C PHE A 150 -15.81 27.72 -2.26
N VAL A 151 -16.71 26.82 -1.83
CA VAL A 151 -18.03 26.61 -2.41
C VAL A 151 -19.07 27.50 -1.74
N VAL A 152 -19.74 28.32 -2.54
CA VAL A 152 -20.84 29.19 -2.13
C VAL A 152 -22.05 28.90 -3.00
N ASP A 153 -23.24 29.01 -2.42
CA ASP A 153 -24.50 28.92 -3.16
C ASP A 153 -24.77 30.24 -3.90
N ALA A 154 -24.75 30.21 -5.23
CA ALA A 154 -24.95 31.40 -6.06
C ALA A 154 -26.33 32.04 -5.86
N MET A 155 -27.36 31.25 -5.53
CA MET A 155 -28.73 31.74 -5.33
C MET A 155 -28.92 32.46 -3.99
N VAL A 156 -28.06 32.17 -3.01
CA VAL A 156 -28.09 32.80 -1.68
C VAL A 156 -27.15 33.99 -1.60
N GLY A 157 -26.02 33.93 -2.31
CA GLY A 157 -24.97 34.94 -2.25
C GLY A 157 -24.09 34.82 -0.98
N SER A 158 -23.27 35.84 -0.76
CA SER A 158 -22.32 35.89 0.37
C SER A 158 -23.02 36.14 1.70
N THR A 159 -22.65 35.37 2.72
CA THR A 159 -23.11 35.57 4.11
C THR A 159 -21.97 36.01 5.04
N SER A 160 -22.30 36.50 6.24
CA SER A 160 -21.31 36.90 7.26
C SER A 160 -20.36 35.76 7.67
N THR A 161 -20.84 34.52 7.64
CA THR A 161 -20.02 33.32 7.86
C THR A 161 -19.04 33.08 6.71
N ASP A 162 -19.46 33.33 5.46
CA ASP A 162 -18.57 33.22 4.29
C ASP A 162 -17.44 34.28 4.38
N GLU A 163 -17.77 35.51 4.77
CA GLU A 163 -16.78 36.58 4.97
C GLU A 163 -15.73 36.26 6.06
N HIS A 164 -16.12 35.51 7.10
CA HIS A 164 -15.18 35.07 8.12
C HIS A 164 -14.15 34.09 7.54
N VAL A 165 -14.60 33.11 6.77
CA VAL A 165 -13.73 32.12 6.11
C VAL A 165 -12.83 32.78 5.06
N VAL A 166 -13.34 33.77 4.32
CA VAL A 166 -12.55 34.56 3.35
C VAL A 166 -11.34 35.21 4.00
N ARG A 167 -11.46 35.74 5.22
CA ARG A 167 -10.31 36.33 5.95
C ARG A 167 -9.23 35.29 6.22
N MET A 168 -9.63 34.07 6.56
CA MET A 168 -8.71 32.96 6.83
C MET A 168 -8.04 32.47 5.54
N LEU A 169 -8.83 32.29 4.48
CA LEU A 169 -8.36 31.93 3.14
C LEU A 169 -7.31 32.92 2.63
N ARG A 170 -7.55 34.22 2.77
CA ARG A 170 -6.57 35.26 2.39
C ARG A 170 -5.27 35.20 3.20
N LYS A 171 -5.37 34.91 4.50
CA LYS A 171 -4.19 34.81 5.38
C LYS A 171 -3.32 33.59 5.05
N SER A 172 -3.91 32.53 4.49
CA SER A 172 -3.23 31.27 4.20
C SER A 172 -2.16 31.35 3.10
N GLY A 173 -2.29 32.31 2.18
CA GLY A 173 -1.42 32.44 1.00
C GLY A 173 -1.58 31.32 -0.05
N LYS A 174 -2.55 30.42 0.11
CA LYS A 174 -2.79 29.29 -0.80
C LYS A 174 -3.64 29.70 -2.00
N PRO A 175 -3.53 29.02 -3.17
CA PRO A 175 -4.46 29.19 -4.26
C PRO A 175 -5.89 28.82 -3.84
N VAL A 176 -6.82 29.75 -4.01
CA VAL A 176 -8.23 29.57 -3.68
C VAL A 176 -9.06 29.77 -4.94
N PHE A 177 -9.96 28.83 -5.23
CA PHE A 177 -10.95 28.92 -6.30
C PHE A 177 -12.32 29.13 -5.69
N LEU A 178 -12.96 30.24 -6.04
CA LEU A 178 -14.31 30.56 -5.60
C LEU A 178 -15.30 29.83 -6.51
N VAL A 179 -16.03 28.87 -5.94
CA VAL A 179 -16.98 28.01 -6.67
C VAL A 179 -18.40 28.48 -6.38
N ALA A 180 -19.05 29.04 -7.38
CA ALA A 180 -20.44 29.50 -7.33
C ALA A 180 -21.36 28.34 -7.75
N ASN A 181 -21.81 27.54 -6.79
CA ASN A 181 -22.61 26.34 -7.06
C ASN A 181 -24.11 26.65 -7.20
N LYS A 182 -24.85 25.68 -7.77
CA LYS A 182 -26.30 25.76 -8.10
C LYS A 182 -26.65 26.69 -9.27
N VAL A 183 -25.70 26.92 -10.17
CA VAL A 183 -25.93 27.59 -11.46
C VAL A 183 -26.36 26.52 -12.48
N ASP A 184 -27.64 26.15 -12.44
CA ASP A 184 -28.19 25.03 -13.21
C ASP A 184 -28.44 25.40 -14.68
N ASP A 185 -28.74 26.67 -14.98
CA ASP A 185 -28.94 27.17 -16.33
C ASP A 185 -28.16 28.46 -16.65
N ALA A 186 -28.12 28.84 -17.93
CA ALA A 186 -27.36 30.00 -18.41
C ALA A 186 -27.92 31.34 -17.91
N ARG A 187 -29.20 31.39 -17.52
CA ARG A 187 -29.85 32.60 -17.02
C ARG A 187 -29.45 32.89 -15.58
N GLN A 188 -28.93 31.89 -14.86
CA GLN A 188 -28.45 32.00 -13.48
C GLN A 188 -26.96 32.38 -13.39
N GLU A 189 -26.21 32.38 -14.49
CA GLU A 189 -24.79 32.80 -14.49
C GLU A 189 -24.56 34.21 -13.90
N PRO A 190 -25.43 35.22 -14.14
CA PRO A 190 -25.29 36.54 -13.52
C PRO A 190 -25.33 36.52 -11.98
N GLU A 191 -25.96 35.53 -11.36
CA GLU A 191 -26.02 35.42 -9.88
C GLU A 191 -24.65 35.15 -9.27
N ALA A 192 -23.74 34.51 -10.01
CA ALA A 192 -22.36 34.34 -9.59
C ALA A 192 -21.60 35.68 -9.52
N ALA A 193 -22.05 36.72 -10.25
CA ALA A 193 -21.37 38.01 -10.31
C ALA A 193 -21.33 38.73 -8.95
N VAL A 194 -22.31 38.48 -8.07
CA VAL A 194 -22.36 39.08 -6.72
C VAL A 194 -21.19 38.60 -5.86
N LEU A 195 -20.64 37.41 -6.13
CA LEU A 195 -19.58 36.81 -5.33
C LEU A 195 -18.20 37.44 -5.59
N TRP A 196 -18.04 38.27 -6.61
CA TRP A 196 -16.84 39.09 -6.80
C TRP A 196 -16.54 39.96 -5.58
N ASN A 197 -17.57 40.36 -4.82
CA ASN A 197 -17.43 41.15 -3.60
C ASN A 197 -16.64 40.45 -2.49
N LEU A 198 -16.55 39.11 -2.53
CA LEU A 198 -15.70 38.34 -1.61
C LEU A 198 -14.21 38.54 -1.89
N GLY A 199 -13.84 39.08 -3.06
CA GLY A 199 -12.47 39.40 -3.44
C GLY A 199 -11.52 38.20 -3.31
N LEU A 200 -11.96 37.05 -3.81
CA LEU A 200 -11.16 35.82 -3.93
C LEU A 200 -10.77 35.50 -5.39
N GLY A 201 -11.03 36.42 -6.32
CA GLY A 201 -10.84 36.22 -7.75
C GLY A 201 -12.15 35.97 -8.50
N GLU A 202 -12.04 35.47 -9.72
CA GLU A 202 -13.18 35.13 -10.59
C GLU A 202 -14.02 34.00 -9.99
N PRO A 203 -15.33 34.20 -9.75
CA PRO A 203 -16.23 33.13 -9.35
C PRO A 203 -16.44 32.15 -10.51
N HIS A 204 -16.25 30.85 -10.26
CA HIS A 204 -16.50 29.78 -11.21
C HIS A 204 -17.95 29.27 -11.07
N PRO A 205 -18.87 29.56 -12.02
CA PRO A 205 -20.23 29.07 -11.97
C PRO A 205 -20.28 27.58 -12.25
N VAL A 206 -20.86 26.80 -11.33
CA VAL A 206 -21.01 25.35 -11.49
C VAL A 206 -22.40 24.88 -11.09
N SER A 207 -22.82 23.76 -11.67
CA SER A 207 -23.90 22.93 -11.12
C SER A 207 -23.33 21.57 -10.78
N ALA A 208 -23.14 21.30 -9.50
CA ALA A 208 -22.70 19.99 -9.03
C ALA A 208 -23.67 18.86 -9.44
N ILE A 209 -24.98 19.14 -9.42
CA ILE A 209 -26.04 18.17 -9.73
C ILE A 209 -26.14 17.91 -11.24
N HIS A 210 -25.96 18.92 -12.09
CA HIS A 210 -26.05 18.75 -13.54
C HIS A 210 -24.70 18.59 -14.24
N GLY A 211 -23.59 18.80 -13.53
CA GLY A 211 -22.22 18.68 -14.05
C GLY A 211 -21.72 19.90 -14.84
N ARG A 212 -22.49 20.98 -14.93
CA ARG A 212 -22.12 22.20 -15.67
C ARG A 212 -20.93 22.90 -15.01
N GLY A 213 -19.95 23.33 -15.80
CA GLY A 213 -18.80 24.14 -15.35
C GLY A 213 -17.76 23.40 -14.49
N VAL A 214 -18.00 22.14 -14.10
CA VAL A 214 -17.09 21.38 -13.24
C VAL A 214 -15.80 21.00 -13.97
N ALA A 215 -15.88 20.68 -15.27
CA ALA A 215 -14.70 20.40 -16.09
C ALA A 215 -13.78 21.62 -16.18
N ASP A 216 -14.33 22.80 -16.52
CA ASP A 216 -13.58 24.05 -16.61
C ASP A 216 -12.95 24.45 -15.26
N LEU A 217 -13.67 24.23 -14.16
CA LEU A 217 -13.15 24.40 -12.80
C LEU A 217 -11.95 23.48 -12.54
N LEU A 218 -12.06 22.18 -12.84
CA LEU A 218 -10.97 21.23 -12.62
C LEU A 218 -9.74 21.56 -13.48
N ASP A 219 -9.93 21.96 -14.73
CA ASP A 219 -8.83 22.40 -15.59
C ASP A 219 -8.12 23.65 -15.04
N ALA A 220 -8.88 24.59 -14.45
CA ALA A 220 -8.29 25.76 -13.79
C ALA A 220 -7.53 25.38 -12.51
N VAL A 221 -8.07 24.45 -11.72
CA VAL A 221 -7.46 23.92 -10.49
C VAL A 221 -6.15 23.21 -10.81
N LEU A 222 -6.14 22.30 -11.79
CA LEU A 222 -4.95 21.53 -12.14
C LEU A 222 -3.77 22.41 -12.59
N LYS A 223 -4.03 23.55 -13.23
CA LYS A 223 -2.99 24.53 -13.61
C LYS A 223 -2.26 25.15 -12.41
N LYS A 224 -2.91 25.18 -11.23
CA LYS A 224 -2.34 25.72 -9.98
C LYS A 224 -1.94 24.63 -8.99
N LEU A 225 -2.38 23.41 -9.23
CA LEU A 225 -2.08 22.26 -8.38
C LEU A 225 -0.62 21.81 -8.63
N PRO A 226 0.22 21.68 -7.60
CA PRO A 226 1.59 21.19 -7.80
C PRO A 226 1.57 19.71 -8.22
N GLU A 227 2.64 19.24 -8.88
CA GLU A 227 2.78 17.81 -9.23
C GLU A 227 3.04 16.93 -8.00
N ILE A 228 3.70 17.50 -6.99
CA ILE A 228 3.99 16.90 -5.69
C ILE A 228 3.47 17.87 -4.65
N SER A 229 2.62 17.41 -3.73
CA SER A 229 2.09 18.25 -2.67
C SER A 229 3.21 18.92 -1.87
N ALA A 230 3.07 20.22 -1.58
CA ALA A 230 3.97 20.96 -0.70
C ALA A 230 3.57 20.81 0.79
N VAL A 231 2.36 20.31 1.06
CA VAL A 231 1.78 20.21 2.41
C VAL A 231 1.46 18.79 2.85
N ALA A 232 1.19 17.88 1.91
CA ALA A 232 1.11 16.47 2.24
C ALA A 232 2.54 15.98 2.43
N LYS A 233 2.86 15.60 3.68
CA LYS A 233 4.05 14.82 3.97
C LYS A 233 4.02 13.58 3.06
N GLN A 234 5.19 13.15 2.56
CA GLN A 234 5.34 11.79 2.05
C GLN A 234 4.61 10.85 3.02
N GLU A 235 3.58 10.13 2.57
CA GLU A 235 2.86 9.18 3.44
C GLU A 235 3.78 7.99 3.73
N ILE A 236 4.71 8.19 4.65
CA ILE A 236 5.05 7.18 5.65
C ILE A 236 4.32 7.65 6.91
N GLY A 237 3.27 6.94 7.34
CA GLY A 237 2.76 7.21 8.69
C GLY A 237 1.32 6.85 8.96
N GLY A 238 1.04 5.55 8.98
CA GLY A 238 0.00 4.97 9.81
C GLY A 238 0.55 3.67 10.42
N PRO A 239 -0.09 3.12 11.47
CA PRO A 239 0.18 1.75 11.90
C PRO A 239 0.24 0.80 10.70
N ARG A 240 1.31 -0.01 10.57
CA ARG A 240 1.48 -0.95 9.45
C ARG A 240 0.28 -1.89 9.36
N ARG A 241 -0.13 -2.24 8.14
CA ARG A 241 -1.40 -2.93 7.89
C ARG A 241 -1.21 -4.44 7.90
N VAL A 242 -1.91 -5.12 8.79
CA VAL A 242 -1.79 -6.56 9.03
C VAL A 242 -3.11 -7.27 8.73
N ALA A 243 -3.09 -8.26 7.85
CA ALA A 243 -4.21 -9.19 7.68
C ALA A 243 -3.99 -10.44 8.54
N ILE A 244 -5.00 -10.89 9.29
CA ILE A 244 -4.96 -12.19 9.98
C ILE A 244 -5.77 -13.20 9.18
N LEU A 245 -5.08 -14.20 8.62
CA LEU A 245 -5.64 -15.22 7.75
C LEU A 245 -5.52 -16.61 8.37
N GLY A 246 -6.20 -17.59 7.77
CA GLY A 246 -6.19 -18.98 8.21
C GLY A 246 -7.59 -19.62 8.22
N ARG A 247 -7.65 -20.94 8.34
CA ARG A 247 -8.90 -21.72 8.37
C ARG A 247 -9.85 -21.33 9.51
N PRO A 248 -11.15 -21.68 9.43
CA PRO A 248 -12.06 -21.57 10.57
C PRO A 248 -11.48 -22.23 11.84
N ASN A 249 -11.77 -21.68 13.02
CA ASN A 249 -11.39 -22.25 14.34
C ASN A 249 -9.89 -22.38 14.68
N VAL A 250 -8.96 -21.96 13.82
CA VAL A 250 -7.51 -21.92 14.12
C VAL A 250 -7.13 -20.91 15.21
N GLY A 251 -8.04 -20.01 15.59
CA GLY A 251 -7.85 -19.06 16.69
C GLY A 251 -7.58 -17.60 16.29
N LYS A 252 -7.90 -17.19 15.06
CA LYS A 252 -7.80 -15.80 14.59
C LYS A 252 -8.51 -14.78 15.49
N SER A 253 -9.75 -15.06 15.90
CA SER A 253 -10.53 -14.15 16.77
C SER A 253 -9.95 -14.09 18.19
N SER A 254 -9.47 -15.22 18.70
CA SER A 254 -8.74 -15.26 19.97
C SER A 254 -7.46 -14.43 19.90
N LEU A 255 -6.72 -14.51 18.79
CA LEU A 255 -5.51 -13.73 18.56
C LEU A 255 -5.81 -12.23 18.61
N LEU A 256 -6.79 -11.78 17.82
CA LEU A 256 -7.18 -10.37 17.75
C LEU A 256 -7.68 -9.87 19.10
N ASN A 257 -8.55 -10.61 19.78
CA ASN A 257 -9.08 -10.22 21.09
C ASN A 257 -7.98 -10.14 22.16
N LYS A 258 -7.02 -11.07 22.12
CA LYS A 258 -5.92 -11.10 23.09
C LYS A 258 -4.93 -9.96 22.82
N ALA A 259 -4.58 -9.72 21.54
CA ALA A 259 -3.76 -8.59 21.13
C ALA A 259 -4.44 -7.25 21.48
N ALA A 260 -5.75 -7.11 21.28
CA ALA A 260 -6.51 -5.91 21.64
C ALA A 260 -6.72 -5.75 23.16
N GLY A 261 -6.49 -6.81 23.95
CA GLY A 261 -6.78 -6.86 25.38
C GLY A 261 -5.57 -6.70 26.31
N GLU A 262 -4.34 -6.85 25.81
CA GLU A 262 -3.13 -6.76 26.65
C GLU A 262 -2.67 -5.32 26.91
N GLU A 263 -2.87 -4.38 25.98
CA GLU A 263 -2.61 -2.95 26.20
C GLU A 263 -3.71 -2.16 25.48
N ARG A 264 -4.39 -1.29 26.23
CA ARG A 264 -5.65 -0.65 25.86
C ARG A 264 -5.64 -0.13 24.41
N VAL A 265 -6.73 -0.39 23.70
CA VAL A 265 -7.18 0.38 22.55
C VAL A 265 -7.19 1.87 22.94
N VAL A 266 -6.10 2.59 22.64
CA VAL A 266 -6.19 4.03 22.50
C VAL A 266 -6.96 4.21 21.21
N VAL A 267 -8.28 4.37 21.31
CA VAL A 267 -9.01 5.15 20.32
C VAL A 267 -8.44 6.56 20.49
N ASN A 268 -7.28 6.80 19.91
CA ASN A 268 -6.77 8.15 19.82
C ASN A 268 -7.57 8.74 18.68
N ASP A 269 -8.41 9.71 19.00
CA ASP A 269 -9.06 10.61 18.06
C ASP A 269 -8.01 11.52 17.36
N LEU A 270 -6.86 10.94 16.98
CA LEU A 270 -5.83 11.58 16.18
C LEU A 270 -6.33 11.66 14.75
N ALA A 271 -6.63 12.89 14.36
CA ALA A 271 -7.03 13.28 13.01
C ALA A 271 -6.11 12.64 11.95
N GLY A 272 -6.69 11.78 11.10
CA GLY A 272 -5.98 11.17 9.98
C GLY A 272 -6.27 9.70 9.70
N THR A 273 -7.15 9.03 10.46
CA THR A 273 -7.53 7.65 10.14
C THR A 273 -8.61 7.64 9.06
N THR A 274 -8.29 7.08 7.89
CA THR A 274 -9.29 6.66 6.89
C THR A 274 -10.28 5.73 7.58
N ARG A 275 -11.48 6.24 7.86
CA ARG A 275 -12.60 5.51 8.46
C ARG A 275 -13.13 4.48 7.45
N ASP A 276 -12.39 3.40 7.26
CA ASP A 276 -12.99 2.13 6.88
C ASP A 276 -13.63 1.55 8.16
N PRO A 277 -14.96 1.37 8.23
CA PRO A 277 -15.68 1.01 9.46
C PRO A 277 -15.40 -0.42 9.97
N VAL A 278 -14.27 -1.03 9.58
CA VAL A 278 -13.95 -2.45 9.76
C VAL A 278 -12.50 -2.71 10.21
N ASP A 279 -11.61 -1.71 10.16
CA ASP A 279 -10.20 -1.90 10.54
C ASP A 279 -9.97 -1.53 12.02
N GLU A 280 -9.15 -2.29 12.74
CA GLU A 280 -8.84 -2.07 14.15
C GLU A 280 -7.38 -1.65 14.35
N ILE A 281 -7.14 -0.62 15.15
CA ILE A 281 -5.79 -0.26 15.59
C ILE A 281 -5.52 -0.93 16.93
N VAL A 282 -4.44 -1.70 17.00
CA VAL A 282 -4.05 -2.49 18.17
C VAL A 282 -2.60 -2.19 18.51
N GLU A 283 -2.32 -1.97 19.79
CA GLU A 283 -0.94 -1.92 20.29
C GLU A 283 -0.47 -3.36 20.54
N LEU A 284 0.62 -3.76 19.90
CA LEU A 284 1.25 -5.06 20.09
C LEU A 284 2.76 -4.84 20.22
N GLY A 285 3.34 -5.34 21.31
CA GLY A 285 4.76 -5.18 21.64
C GLY A 285 5.21 -3.71 21.63
N GLY A 286 4.38 -2.80 22.16
CA GLY A 286 4.67 -1.37 22.24
C GLY A 286 4.63 -0.61 20.91
N LYS A 287 4.12 -1.22 19.83
CA LYS A 287 3.93 -0.58 18.51
C LYS A 287 2.47 -0.67 18.08
N LEU A 288 1.98 0.37 17.41
CA LEU A 288 0.63 0.38 16.85
C LEU A 288 0.60 -0.34 15.51
N TRP A 289 -0.37 -1.24 15.34
CA TRP A 289 -0.65 -1.99 14.12
C TRP A 289 -2.09 -1.77 13.68
N ARG A 290 -2.35 -1.72 12.36
CA ARG A 290 -3.72 -1.66 11.81
C ARG A 290 -4.10 -3.04 11.30
N PHE A 291 -4.99 -3.73 11.99
CA PHE A 291 -5.56 -4.98 11.54
C PHE A 291 -6.70 -4.72 10.56
N VAL A 292 -6.58 -5.25 9.34
CA VAL A 292 -7.56 -5.04 8.27
C VAL A 292 -8.63 -6.13 8.26
N ASP A 293 -9.86 -5.76 7.88
CA ASP A 293 -11.03 -6.65 7.74
C ASP A 293 -11.40 -7.45 9.02
N THR A 294 -11.41 -6.81 10.19
CA THR A 294 -11.69 -7.52 11.47
C THR A 294 -13.16 -7.87 11.69
N ALA A 295 -14.11 -7.25 10.97
CA ALA A 295 -15.54 -7.58 11.10
C ALA A 295 -15.85 -9.03 10.68
N GLY A 296 -15.10 -9.61 9.75
CA GLY A 296 -15.19 -11.03 9.39
C GLY A 296 -14.72 -11.97 10.50
N ILE A 297 -13.79 -11.51 11.34
CA ILE A 297 -13.24 -12.24 12.49
C ILE A 297 -14.22 -12.21 13.68
N ARG A 298 -14.92 -11.08 13.90
CA ARG A 298 -15.91 -10.93 14.99
C ARG A 298 -17.29 -11.55 14.68
N ARG A 299 -17.79 -11.47 13.44
CA ARG A 299 -19.12 -12.04 13.08
C ARG A 299 -19.19 -13.58 13.08
N ARG A 300 -18.06 -14.29 13.11
CA ARG A 300 -17.99 -15.76 13.09
C ARG A 300 -18.41 -16.44 14.40
N VAL A 301 -18.74 -15.68 15.45
CA VAL A 301 -19.31 -16.27 16.69
C VAL A 301 -20.73 -16.81 16.48
N HIS A 302 -21.44 -16.43 15.40
CA HIS A 302 -22.88 -16.74 15.28
C HIS A 302 -23.35 -17.46 14.00
N MET A 303 -22.52 -17.77 13.01
CA MET A 303 -22.97 -18.50 11.81
C MET A 303 -21.90 -19.47 11.31
N ALA A 304 -22.04 -20.72 11.73
CA ALA A 304 -21.31 -21.86 11.18
C ALA A 304 -22.27 -22.65 10.29
N GLN A 305 -22.37 -22.30 9.00
CA GLN A 305 -22.69 -23.23 7.91
C GLN A 305 -22.74 -22.51 6.55
N GLY A 306 -21.97 -23.01 5.58
CA GLY A 306 -22.07 -22.70 4.15
C GLY A 306 -21.51 -21.35 3.70
N ALA A 307 -20.18 -21.19 3.61
CA ALA A 307 -19.60 -19.94 3.07
C ALA A 307 -18.15 -20.03 2.56
N ASP A 308 -17.73 -21.13 1.90
CA ASP A 308 -16.35 -21.21 1.38
C ASP A 308 -16.07 -20.20 0.26
N PHE A 309 -17.06 -19.94 -0.61
CA PHE A 309 -16.93 -18.95 -1.70
C PHE A 309 -16.87 -17.49 -1.20
N TYR A 310 -17.59 -17.16 -0.12
CA TYR A 310 -17.56 -15.81 0.47
C TYR A 310 -16.35 -15.59 1.38
N ALA A 311 -15.65 -16.66 1.79
CA ALA A 311 -14.40 -16.56 2.53
C ALA A 311 -13.24 -16.12 1.63
N SER A 312 -13.15 -16.62 0.39
CA SER A 312 -12.07 -16.27 -0.54
C SER A 312 -12.12 -14.81 -1.00
N LEU A 313 -13.30 -14.30 -1.36
CA LEU A 313 -13.48 -12.89 -1.76
C LEU A 313 -13.11 -11.90 -0.64
N ARG A 314 -13.39 -12.25 0.62
CA ARG A 314 -12.99 -11.44 1.78
C ARG A 314 -11.49 -11.51 2.04
N THR A 315 -10.89 -12.69 1.91
CA THR A 315 -9.43 -12.84 2.03
C THR A 315 -8.69 -11.98 1.01
N SER A 316 -9.17 -11.93 -0.24
CA SER A 316 -8.57 -11.07 -1.27
C SER A 316 -8.68 -9.58 -0.93
N ALA A 317 -9.86 -9.11 -0.49
CA ALA A 317 -10.06 -7.71 -0.10
C ALA A 317 -9.20 -7.31 1.12
N ALA A 318 -9.02 -8.21 2.08
CA ALA A 318 -8.12 -8.00 3.21
C ALA A 318 -6.65 -7.89 2.75
N LEU A 319 -6.21 -8.78 1.84
CA LEU A 319 -4.86 -8.77 1.29
C LEU A 319 -4.56 -7.54 0.43
N GLU A 320 -5.55 -7.01 -0.31
CA GLU A 320 -5.39 -5.76 -1.07
C GLU A 320 -5.03 -4.57 -0.18
N LYS A 321 -5.56 -4.54 1.05
CA LYS A 321 -5.33 -3.47 2.02
C LYS A 321 -4.11 -3.71 2.91
N ALA A 322 -3.75 -4.96 3.17
CA ALA A 322 -2.66 -5.34 4.07
C ALA A 322 -1.27 -5.15 3.43
N GLU A 323 -0.25 -4.99 4.25
CA GLU A 323 1.17 -5.01 3.83
C GLU A 323 1.80 -6.35 4.19
N VAL A 324 1.40 -6.91 5.33
CA VAL A 324 1.81 -8.22 5.82
C VAL A 324 0.59 -9.06 6.20
N ALA A 325 0.65 -10.34 5.88
CA ALA A 325 -0.35 -11.32 6.27
C ALA A 325 0.24 -12.26 7.34
N VAL A 326 -0.47 -12.40 8.45
CA VAL A 326 -0.22 -13.41 9.48
C VAL A 326 -1.15 -14.58 9.19
N VAL A 327 -0.61 -15.68 8.69
CA VAL A 327 -1.37 -16.92 8.48
C VAL A 327 -1.31 -17.75 9.75
N VAL A 328 -2.47 -17.95 10.38
CA VAL A 328 -2.60 -18.67 11.65
C VAL A 328 -2.91 -20.15 11.37
N LEU A 329 -2.04 -21.02 11.88
CA LEU A 329 -2.11 -22.48 11.75
C LEU A 329 -2.42 -23.10 13.12
N ASP A 330 -3.24 -24.14 13.18
CA ASP A 330 -3.50 -24.90 14.40
C ASP A 330 -2.53 -26.07 14.52
N VAL A 331 -1.71 -26.09 15.56
CA VAL A 331 -0.66 -27.12 15.74
C VAL A 331 -1.19 -28.45 16.22
N SER A 332 -2.43 -28.49 16.72
CA SER A 332 -3.09 -29.73 17.14
C SER A 332 -3.72 -30.50 15.98
N GLU A 333 -3.80 -29.91 14.80
CA GLU A 333 -4.30 -30.54 13.57
C GLU A 333 -3.18 -30.57 12.53
N SER A 334 -3.24 -31.51 11.58
CA SER A 334 -2.33 -31.52 10.43
C SER A 334 -2.55 -30.30 9.53
N ILE A 335 -1.48 -29.87 8.86
CA ILE A 335 -1.55 -28.82 7.83
C ILE A 335 -2.45 -29.31 6.71
N SER A 336 -3.48 -28.53 6.38
CA SER A 336 -4.46 -28.89 5.36
C SER A 336 -4.16 -28.23 4.01
N GLU A 337 -4.72 -28.77 2.93
CA GLU A 337 -4.67 -28.10 1.61
C GLU A 337 -5.22 -26.68 1.65
N GLN A 338 -6.21 -26.40 2.50
CA GLN A 338 -6.77 -25.06 2.61
C GLN A 338 -5.79 -24.08 3.29
N ASP A 339 -4.93 -24.56 4.20
CA ASP A 339 -3.87 -23.73 4.78
C ASP A 339 -2.84 -23.34 3.71
N VAL A 340 -2.41 -24.32 2.90
CA VAL A 340 -1.49 -24.09 1.77
C VAL A 340 -2.08 -23.11 0.76
N ARG A 341 -3.36 -23.29 0.35
CA ARG A 341 -4.03 -22.36 -0.58
C ARG A 341 -4.13 -20.92 -0.03
N ILE A 342 -4.31 -20.75 1.28
CA ILE A 342 -4.33 -19.41 1.89
C ILE A 342 -2.93 -18.78 1.79
N ILE A 343 -1.87 -19.56 2.05
CA ILE A 343 -0.49 -19.10 1.91
C ILE A 343 -0.18 -18.71 0.47
N ASP A 344 -0.54 -19.55 -0.50
CA ASP A 344 -0.36 -19.27 -1.94
C ASP A 344 -1.02 -17.95 -2.34
N LEU A 345 -2.24 -17.69 -1.86
CA LEU A 345 -2.94 -16.43 -2.12
C LEU A 345 -2.18 -15.21 -1.56
N VAL A 346 -1.50 -15.35 -0.40
CA VAL A 346 -0.62 -14.28 0.11
C VAL A 346 0.54 -14.03 -0.84
N LEU A 347 1.19 -15.11 -1.32
CA LEU A 347 2.32 -15.00 -2.26
C LEU A 347 1.91 -14.35 -3.58
N GLU A 348 0.78 -14.77 -4.14
CA GLU A 348 0.20 -14.20 -5.37
C GLU A 348 -0.13 -12.71 -5.20
N SER A 349 -0.60 -12.32 -4.01
CA SER A 349 -0.88 -10.91 -3.69
C SER A 349 0.38 -10.07 -3.45
N GLY A 350 1.57 -10.69 -3.42
CA GLY A 350 2.84 -10.02 -3.22
C GLY A 350 3.03 -9.39 -1.84
N ARG A 351 2.29 -9.84 -0.83
CA ARG A 351 2.40 -9.32 0.54
C ARG A 351 3.45 -10.07 1.34
N ALA A 352 3.97 -9.42 2.36
CA ALA A 352 4.85 -10.06 3.32
C ALA A 352 4.07 -11.15 4.10
N LEU A 353 4.77 -12.20 4.53
CA LEU A 353 4.16 -13.38 5.14
C LEU A 353 4.81 -13.70 6.49
N VAL A 354 3.98 -13.94 7.50
CA VAL A 354 4.38 -14.50 8.80
C VAL A 354 3.51 -15.72 9.10
N LEU A 355 4.13 -16.83 9.50
CA LEU A 355 3.42 -18.05 9.88
C LEU A 355 3.29 -18.11 11.41
N ALA A 356 2.06 -18.04 11.90
CA ALA A 356 1.75 -18.10 13.32
C ALA A 356 1.20 -19.49 13.69
N PHE A 357 2.02 -20.31 14.32
CA PHE A 357 1.65 -21.63 14.81
C PHE A 357 0.97 -21.50 16.17
N ASN A 358 -0.36 -21.52 16.16
CA ASN A 358 -1.21 -21.23 17.29
C ASN A 358 -1.67 -22.49 18.03
N LYS A 359 -2.16 -22.28 19.27
CA LYS A 359 -2.55 -23.31 20.23
C LYS A 359 -1.39 -24.15 20.74
N TRP A 360 -0.19 -23.57 20.78
CA TRP A 360 1.01 -24.23 21.31
C TRP A 360 0.86 -24.65 22.78
N ASP A 361 -0.10 -24.07 23.52
CA ASP A 361 -0.46 -24.51 24.86
C ASP A 361 -0.92 -25.98 24.93
N ARG A 362 -1.47 -26.52 23.84
CA ARG A 362 -1.89 -27.93 23.75
C ARG A 362 -0.74 -28.91 23.64
N LEU A 363 0.43 -28.43 23.19
CA LEU A 363 1.62 -29.25 22.99
C LEU A 363 2.67 -28.96 24.06
N ASN A 364 2.33 -28.43 25.24
CA ASN A 364 3.31 -28.11 26.28
C ASN A 364 3.74 -29.35 27.09
N ASP A 365 2.84 -30.30 27.27
CA ASP A 365 3.11 -31.48 28.09
C ASP A 365 4.10 -32.41 27.37
N ASP A 366 4.94 -33.10 28.14
CA ASP A 366 6.00 -33.96 27.62
C ASP A 366 5.60 -35.45 27.60
N ASP A 367 4.34 -35.69 27.23
CA ASP A 367 3.84 -37.04 26.98
C ASP A 367 4.17 -37.52 25.56
N LEU A 368 4.08 -38.84 25.35
CA LEU A 368 4.42 -39.47 24.08
C LEU A 368 3.56 -38.96 22.91
N GLU A 369 2.28 -38.64 23.15
CA GLU A 369 1.36 -38.17 22.11
C GLU A 369 1.78 -36.78 21.60
N ASN A 370 2.09 -35.87 22.52
CA ASN A 370 2.56 -34.52 22.21
C ASN A 370 3.95 -34.54 21.57
N GLN A 371 4.87 -35.40 22.02
CA GLN A 371 6.17 -35.59 21.37
C GLN A 371 6.00 -36.05 19.92
N ASP A 372 5.11 -37.01 19.67
CA ASP A 372 4.83 -37.50 18.34
C ASP A 372 4.18 -36.42 17.47
N ARG A 373 3.19 -35.68 17.98
CA ARG A 373 2.57 -34.57 17.23
C ARG A 373 3.60 -33.51 16.83
N ARG A 374 4.51 -33.11 17.72
CA ARG A 374 5.61 -32.17 17.40
C ARG A 374 6.49 -32.72 16.26
N ARG A 375 6.85 -34.00 16.28
CA ARG A 375 7.63 -34.65 15.20
C ARG A 375 6.87 -34.76 13.88
N TYR A 376 5.57 -34.98 13.91
CA TYR A 376 4.75 -34.98 12.69
C TYR A 376 4.63 -33.57 12.14
N LEU A 377 4.40 -32.57 12.98
CA LEU A 377 4.31 -31.17 12.59
C LEU A 377 5.57 -30.69 11.87
N GLU A 378 6.77 -30.98 12.39
CA GLU A 378 8.02 -30.60 11.70
C GLU A 378 8.13 -31.23 10.31
N ARG A 379 7.74 -32.51 10.16
CA ARG A 379 7.71 -33.17 8.86
C ARG A 379 6.68 -32.56 7.90
N GLU A 380 5.49 -32.22 8.39
CA GLU A 380 4.46 -31.52 7.60
C GLU A 380 4.99 -30.14 7.15
N ILE A 381 5.68 -29.40 8.02
CA ILE A 381 6.28 -28.11 7.68
C ILE A 381 7.37 -28.26 6.61
N GLU A 382 8.24 -29.25 6.73
CA GLU A 382 9.30 -29.53 5.75
C GLU A 382 8.76 -30.00 4.39
N GLN A 383 7.60 -30.65 4.37
CA GLN A 383 7.00 -31.18 3.14
C GLN A 383 6.07 -30.15 2.47
N ASP A 384 5.11 -29.61 3.22
CA ASP A 384 4.03 -28.80 2.68
C ASP A 384 4.40 -27.31 2.61
N LEU A 385 5.26 -26.83 3.51
CA LEU A 385 5.62 -25.41 3.62
C LEU A 385 7.06 -25.09 3.19
N ALA A 386 7.76 -26.03 2.54
CA ALA A 386 9.13 -25.84 2.06
C ALA A 386 9.29 -24.59 1.17
N HIS A 387 8.32 -24.34 0.30
CA HIS A 387 8.31 -23.23 -0.64
C HIS A 387 8.20 -21.84 0.05
N VAL A 388 7.77 -21.81 1.31
CA VAL A 388 7.74 -20.63 2.18
C VAL A 388 8.65 -20.75 3.40
N ALA A 389 9.70 -21.59 3.34
CA ALA A 389 10.64 -21.74 4.46
C ALA A 389 11.33 -20.43 4.89
N TRP A 390 11.35 -19.43 4.00
CA TRP A 390 11.85 -18.07 4.26
C TRP A 390 10.91 -17.19 5.08
N ALA A 391 9.66 -17.61 5.34
CA ALA A 391 8.71 -16.85 6.14
C ALA A 391 8.95 -17.10 7.64
N PRO A 392 9.02 -16.05 8.49
CA PRO A 392 9.18 -16.20 9.92
C PRO A 392 8.10 -17.09 10.52
N ARG A 393 8.52 -18.01 11.40
CA ARG A 393 7.64 -18.93 12.13
C ARG A 393 7.57 -18.51 13.59
N VAL A 394 6.36 -18.24 14.08
CA VAL A 394 6.14 -17.82 15.46
C VAL A 394 5.19 -18.79 16.16
N ASN A 395 5.70 -19.48 17.17
CA ASN A 395 4.91 -20.41 17.99
C ASN A 395 4.22 -19.64 19.12
N ILE A 396 2.89 -19.58 19.08
CA ILE A 396 2.06 -18.77 19.95
C ILE A 396 0.92 -19.54 20.59
N SER A 397 0.33 -18.96 21.64
CA SER A 397 -0.99 -19.38 22.13
C SER A 397 -1.86 -18.16 22.34
N ALA A 398 -2.76 -17.92 21.39
CA ALA A 398 -3.75 -16.84 21.47
C ALA A 398 -4.67 -16.96 22.70
N LYS A 399 -4.88 -18.17 23.23
CA LYS A 399 -5.68 -18.41 24.42
C LYS A 399 -4.98 -17.90 25.69
N THR A 400 -3.68 -18.17 25.82
CA THR A 400 -2.91 -17.83 27.02
C THR A 400 -2.22 -16.47 26.92
N GLY A 401 -1.99 -15.97 25.70
CA GLY A 401 -1.14 -14.81 25.42
C GLY A 401 0.33 -15.16 25.19
N ARG A 402 0.71 -16.44 25.30
CA ARG A 402 2.11 -16.86 25.16
C ARG A 402 2.68 -16.44 23.80
N HIS A 403 3.81 -15.73 23.86
CA HIS A 403 4.64 -15.32 22.71
C HIS A 403 3.94 -14.40 21.69
N LEU A 404 2.85 -13.73 22.04
CA LEU A 404 2.21 -12.77 21.12
C LEU A 404 3.13 -11.58 20.81
N ASP A 405 3.97 -11.19 21.77
CA ASP A 405 5.04 -10.20 21.62
C ASP A 405 6.05 -10.58 20.52
N LYS A 406 6.33 -11.88 20.34
CA LYS A 406 7.25 -12.37 19.30
C LYS A 406 6.72 -12.22 17.88
N LEU A 407 5.43 -11.95 17.70
CA LEU A 407 4.90 -11.59 16.37
C LEU A 407 5.45 -10.25 15.90
N VAL A 408 5.76 -9.32 16.81
CA VAL A 408 6.23 -7.98 16.44
C VAL A 408 7.56 -8.04 15.69
N PRO A 409 8.65 -8.64 16.25
CA PRO A 409 9.89 -8.80 15.50
C PRO A 409 9.70 -9.48 14.14
N ALA A 410 8.88 -10.54 14.07
CA ALA A 410 8.60 -11.22 12.82
C ALA A 410 7.91 -10.33 11.78
N LEU A 411 6.92 -9.54 12.21
CA LEU A 411 6.24 -8.57 11.35
C LEU A 411 7.20 -7.49 10.85
N GLU A 412 8.07 -6.99 11.73
CA GLU A 412 9.04 -5.95 11.39
C GLU A 412 10.09 -6.45 10.40
N THR A 413 10.75 -7.58 10.69
CA THR A 413 11.71 -8.20 9.76
C THR A 413 11.06 -8.44 8.39
N SER A 414 9.84 -8.99 8.36
CA SER A 414 9.11 -9.22 7.12
C SER A 414 8.85 -7.93 6.33
N LEU A 415 8.43 -6.86 7.02
CA LEU A 415 8.10 -5.58 6.38
C LEU A 415 9.34 -4.78 5.96
N GLU A 416 10.42 -4.81 6.75
CA GLU A 416 11.70 -4.21 6.41
C GLU A 416 12.27 -4.84 5.15
N ASN A 417 12.25 -6.18 5.07
CA ASN A 417 12.68 -6.90 3.86
C ASN A 417 11.74 -6.69 2.67
N TRP A 418 10.43 -6.54 2.92
CA TRP A 418 9.44 -6.15 1.91
C TRP A 418 9.57 -4.68 1.47
N ASP A 419 10.31 -3.85 2.20
CA ASP A 419 10.62 -2.47 1.81
C ASP A 419 12.02 -2.35 1.17
N ARG A 420 12.83 -3.41 1.27
CA ARG A 420 14.27 -3.39 0.95
C ARG A 420 14.53 -3.16 -0.53
N ARG A 421 15.34 -2.12 -0.80
CA ARG A 421 15.90 -1.81 -2.12
C ARG A 421 17.36 -2.26 -2.19
N ILE A 422 17.71 -2.92 -3.30
CA ILE A 422 19.08 -3.21 -3.68
C ILE A 422 19.48 -2.22 -4.79
N PRO A 423 20.60 -1.48 -4.63
CA PRO A 423 21.13 -0.61 -5.67
C PRO A 423 21.41 -1.38 -6.97
N THR A 424 21.15 -0.76 -8.12
CA THR A 424 21.28 -1.40 -9.43
C THR A 424 22.72 -1.83 -9.71
N GLY A 425 23.73 -1.03 -9.32
CA GLY A 425 25.14 -1.41 -9.34
C GLY A 425 25.42 -2.71 -8.59
N LYS A 426 25.03 -2.78 -7.31
CA LYS A 426 25.21 -3.98 -6.46
C LYS A 426 24.51 -5.20 -7.03
N PHE A 427 23.28 -5.05 -7.54
CA PHE A 427 22.55 -6.17 -8.13
C PHE A 427 23.21 -6.71 -9.41
N ASN A 428 23.72 -5.85 -10.28
CA ASN A 428 24.43 -6.31 -11.48
C ASN A 428 25.79 -6.92 -11.15
N ALA A 429 26.50 -6.42 -10.13
CA ALA A 429 27.72 -7.06 -9.63
C ALA A 429 27.43 -8.46 -9.08
N PHE A 430 26.38 -8.61 -8.28
CA PHE A 430 25.90 -9.90 -7.80
C PHE A 430 25.60 -10.88 -8.95
N LEU A 431 24.86 -10.44 -9.97
CA LEU A 431 24.55 -11.28 -11.13
C LEU A 431 25.82 -11.70 -11.90
N ALA A 432 26.80 -10.79 -12.03
CA ALA A 432 28.05 -11.08 -12.71
C ALA A 432 28.88 -12.16 -11.99
N GLU A 433 29.03 -12.04 -10.66
CA GLU A 433 29.72 -13.06 -9.86
C GLU A 433 28.99 -14.40 -9.89
N LEU A 434 27.66 -14.37 -9.77
CA LEU A 434 26.83 -15.58 -9.78
C LEU A 434 26.93 -16.33 -11.12
N VAL A 435 26.96 -15.62 -12.26
CA VAL A 435 27.16 -16.22 -13.58
C VAL A 435 28.58 -16.73 -13.77
N ALA A 436 29.59 -16.07 -13.18
CA ALA A 436 30.98 -16.49 -13.25
C ALA A 436 31.23 -17.78 -12.47
N GLU A 437 30.65 -17.91 -11.27
CA GLU A 437 30.78 -19.11 -10.44
C GLU A 437 29.88 -20.26 -10.95
N HIS A 438 28.65 -19.94 -11.36
CA HIS A 438 27.66 -20.92 -11.79
C HIS A 438 27.04 -20.49 -13.13
N PRO A 439 27.69 -20.79 -14.26
CA PRO A 439 27.17 -20.45 -15.59
C PRO A 439 25.82 -21.12 -15.88
N HIS A 440 24.94 -20.42 -16.59
CA HIS A 440 23.63 -20.97 -16.98
C HIS A 440 23.77 -22.22 -17.86
N PRO A 441 22.99 -23.30 -17.65
CA PRO A 441 23.02 -24.50 -18.48
C PRO A 441 22.69 -24.25 -19.96
N LEU A 442 23.36 -24.95 -20.87
CA LEU A 442 23.10 -24.86 -22.32
C LEU A 442 21.81 -25.60 -22.70
N ARG A 443 20.85 -24.93 -23.35
CA ARG A 443 19.71 -25.58 -24.03
C ARG A 443 19.58 -25.08 -25.47
N GLY A 444 19.43 -26.00 -26.42
CA GLY A 444 19.21 -25.65 -27.83
C GLY A 444 20.41 -25.00 -28.54
N GLY A 445 21.63 -25.22 -28.04
CA GLY A 445 22.88 -24.79 -28.71
C GLY A 445 23.29 -23.33 -28.52
N LYS A 446 22.48 -22.49 -27.86
CA LYS A 446 22.85 -21.12 -27.48
C LYS A 446 22.63 -20.91 -25.98
N GLN A 447 23.65 -20.39 -25.30
CA GLN A 447 23.52 -20.02 -23.89
C GLN A 447 22.79 -18.67 -23.77
N PRO A 448 21.66 -18.59 -23.04
CA PRO A 448 21.06 -17.31 -22.74
C PRO A 448 21.99 -16.51 -21.83
N ARG A 449 22.20 -15.23 -22.13
CA ARG A 449 23.02 -14.32 -21.33
C ARG A 449 22.14 -13.33 -20.61
N ILE A 450 22.48 -13.03 -19.36
CA ILE A 450 21.93 -11.90 -18.62
C ILE A 450 22.69 -10.66 -19.09
N LEU A 451 21.97 -9.71 -19.66
CA LEU A 451 22.53 -8.46 -20.18
C LEU A 451 22.57 -7.39 -19.09
N PHE A 452 21.50 -7.32 -18.30
CA PHE A 452 21.31 -6.32 -17.26
C PHE A 452 20.22 -6.80 -16.31
N GLY A 453 20.33 -6.45 -15.03
CA GLY A 453 19.31 -6.68 -14.02
C GLY A 453 18.97 -5.41 -13.26
N THR A 454 17.74 -5.30 -12.79
CA THR A 454 17.33 -4.23 -11.89
C THR A 454 16.21 -4.67 -10.95
N GLN A 455 16.09 -4.03 -9.79
CA GLN A 455 14.91 -4.13 -8.96
C GLN A 455 13.88 -3.07 -9.39
N ALA A 456 12.77 -3.53 -9.97
CA ALA A 456 11.70 -2.69 -10.50
C ALA A 456 10.72 -2.21 -9.40
N SER A 457 10.50 -3.03 -8.38
CA SER A 457 9.64 -2.70 -7.23
C SER A 457 10.23 -3.30 -5.95
N THR A 458 9.96 -2.66 -4.81
CA THR A 458 10.33 -3.17 -3.49
C THR A 458 9.18 -3.93 -2.84
N ARG A 459 7.92 -3.69 -3.22
CA ARG A 459 6.71 -4.12 -2.50
C ARG A 459 5.79 -4.99 -3.37
N PRO A 460 6.08 -6.29 -3.59
CA PRO A 460 7.23 -7.04 -3.08
C PRO A 460 8.51 -6.82 -3.92
N PRO A 461 9.68 -7.29 -3.43
CA PRO A 461 10.94 -7.20 -4.14
C PRO A 461 10.83 -7.90 -5.50
N THR A 462 10.75 -7.08 -6.56
CA THR A 462 10.53 -7.53 -7.93
C THR A 462 11.74 -7.17 -8.76
N PHE A 463 12.45 -8.20 -9.22
CA PHE A 463 13.63 -8.08 -10.05
C PHE A 463 13.28 -8.36 -11.50
N VAL A 464 13.78 -7.54 -12.42
CA VAL A 464 13.63 -7.71 -13.86
C VAL A 464 15.01 -7.99 -14.45
N LEU A 465 15.13 -9.13 -15.12
CA LEU A 465 16.33 -9.54 -15.84
C LEU A 465 16.13 -9.34 -17.33
N PHE A 466 16.99 -8.54 -17.95
CA PHE A 466 17.08 -8.40 -19.40
C PHE A 466 18.02 -9.48 -19.93
N THR A 467 17.51 -10.36 -20.78
CA THR A 467 18.27 -11.55 -21.22
C THR A 467 18.21 -11.73 -22.73
N THR A 468 19.17 -12.43 -23.33
CA THR A 468 19.12 -12.77 -24.76
C THR A 468 18.22 -13.97 -25.08
N GLY A 469 17.62 -14.59 -24.06
CA GLY A 469 16.83 -15.81 -24.15
C GLY A 469 16.25 -16.19 -22.80
N PHE A 470 15.32 -17.13 -22.77
CA PHE A 470 14.72 -17.60 -21.52
C PHE A 470 15.73 -18.34 -20.65
N LEU A 471 15.80 -17.96 -19.37
CA LEU A 471 16.54 -18.72 -18.37
C LEU A 471 15.70 -19.90 -17.88
N ASP A 472 16.36 -21.02 -17.59
CA ASP A 472 15.73 -22.21 -17.04
C ASP A 472 15.03 -21.87 -15.70
N PRO A 473 13.83 -22.43 -15.42
CA PRO A 473 13.15 -22.23 -14.13
C PRO A 473 14.01 -22.60 -12.91
N GLY A 474 14.85 -23.63 -13.01
CA GLY A 474 15.79 -24.01 -11.96
C GLY A 474 16.86 -22.96 -11.70
N TYR A 475 17.42 -22.36 -12.77
CA TYR A 475 18.38 -21.28 -12.63
C TYR A 475 17.76 -20.01 -12.05
N ARG A 476 16.50 -19.71 -12.38
CA ARG A 476 15.76 -18.60 -11.73
C ARG A 476 15.55 -18.84 -10.23
N ARG A 477 15.17 -20.05 -9.84
CA ARG A 477 15.08 -20.43 -8.41
C ARG A 477 16.43 -20.35 -7.72
N PHE A 478 17.52 -20.71 -8.42
CA PHE A 478 18.87 -20.54 -7.92
C PHE A 478 19.21 -19.07 -7.65
N ILE A 479 18.96 -18.16 -8.60
CA ILE A 479 19.15 -16.71 -8.40
C ILE A 479 18.32 -16.22 -7.19
N GLN A 480 17.06 -16.64 -7.09
CA GLN A 480 16.19 -16.28 -5.97
C GLN A 480 16.75 -16.78 -4.63
N ARG A 481 17.23 -18.03 -4.56
CA ARG A 481 17.85 -18.58 -3.36
C ARG A 481 19.11 -17.79 -2.97
N ARG A 482 19.99 -17.50 -3.93
CA ARG A 482 21.21 -16.72 -3.71
C ARG A 482 20.92 -15.28 -3.25
N LEU A 483 19.85 -14.66 -3.75
CA LEU A 483 19.37 -13.37 -3.26
C LEU A 483 18.94 -13.45 -1.80
N ARG A 484 18.24 -14.52 -1.40
CA ARG A 484 17.86 -14.74 0.02
C ARG A 484 19.07 -15.01 0.90
N GLU A 485 20.05 -15.76 0.43
CA GLU A 485 21.26 -16.06 1.23
C GLU A 485 22.10 -14.79 1.47
N LEU A 486 22.19 -13.89 0.47
CA LEU A 486 23.00 -12.68 0.59
C LEU A 486 22.27 -11.49 1.23
N TYR A 487 20.98 -11.32 0.91
CA TYR A 487 20.19 -10.17 1.35
C TYR A 487 19.04 -10.54 2.28
N GLU A 488 19.02 -11.78 2.78
CA GLU A 488 18.05 -12.39 3.70
C GLU A 488 16.65 -12.50 3.10
N PHE A 489 16.00 -11.36 2.81
CA PHE A 489 14.62 -11.26 2.34
C PHE A 489 13.65 -12.13 3.14
N GLU A 490 13.94 -12.34 4.43
CA GLU A 490 13.09 -13.10 5.33
C GLU A 490 11.72 -12.44 5.39
N GLY A 491 10.66 -13.24 5.28
CA GLY A 491 9.29 -12.75 5.41
C GLY A 491 8.69 -12.06 4.20
N THR A 492 9.41 -11.95 3.08
CA THR A 492 8.86 -11.44 1.81
C THR A 492 9.02 -12.42 0.65
N PRO A 493 8.02 -12.53 -0.25
CA PRO A 493 8.23 -13.17 -1.54
C PRO A 493 9.23 -12.36 -2.38
N ILE A 494 9.97 -13.04 -3.25
CA ILE A 494 10.83 -12.42 -4.26
C ILE A 494 10.25 -12.78 -5.62
N VAL A 495 10.02 -11.79 -6.47
CA VAL A 495 9.53 -11.98 -7.85
C VAL A 495 10.69 -11.75 -8.81
N ILE A 496 10.97 -12.71 -9.70
CA ILE A 496 11.96 -12.57 -10.76
C ILE A 496 11.26 -12.68 -12.12
N ASN A 497 11.18 -11.54 -12.80
CA ASN A 497 10.68 -11.43 -14.15
C ASN A 497 11.83 -11.40 -15.16
N MET A 498 11.56 -11.89 -16.37
CA MET A 498 12.52 -11.84 -17.47
C MET A 498 11.91 -11.10 -18.64
N ARG A 499 12.74 -10.26 -19.28
CA ARG A 499 12.43 -9.62 -20.56
C ARG A 499 13.46 -10.10 -21.58
N VAL A 500 13.03 -10.91 -22.52
CA VAL A 500 13.90 -11.50 -23.57
C VAL A 500 14.11 -10.47 -24.68
N ARG A 501 15.36 -10.33 -25.13
CA ARG A 501 15.79 -9.35 -26.12
C ARG A 501 16.40 -10.00 -27.34
N GLU A 502 15.92 -9.56 -28.49
CA GLU A 502 16.58 -9.80 -29.77
C GLU A 502 17.51 -8.64 -30.10
N LYS A 503 18.67 -8.98 -30.67
CA LYS A 503 19.64 -7.98 -31.11
C LYS A 503 19.08 -7.29 -32.35
N ARG A 504 19.13 -5.96 -32.42
CA ARG A 504 18.68 -5.23 -33.60
C ARG A 504 19.43 -5.72 -34.84
N GLN A 505 18.69 -6.09 -35.89
CA GLN A 505 19.28 -6.35 -37.20
C GLN A 505 19.74 -5.01 -37.77
N ARG A 506 21.05 -4.90 -38.06
CA ARG A 506 21.65 -3.70 -38.63
C ARG A 506 21.32 -3.55 -40.10
#